data_AF-A0A6V7I3W9-F1
#
_entry.id   AF-A0A6V7I3W9-F1
#
_cell.length_a   1.000
_cell.length_b   1.000
_cell.length_c   1.000
_cell.angle_alpha   90.00
_cell.angle_beta   90.00
_cell.angle_gamma   90.00
#
_symmetry.space_group_name_H-M   'P 1'
#
loop_
_entity.id
_entity.type
_entity.pdbx_description
1 polymer ?
#
loop_
_entity_poly.entity_id
_entity_poly.type
_entity_poly.pdbx_seq_one_letter_code
_entity_poly.pdbx_strand_id
1 'polypeptide(L)'
;MPDKVAPAERQILSKSNNKSGNLPSVKLKKELGLLDGVAIIIGVIVGAGIFVSPKGVLKNSGSVGLALIVWIFSGLLSLVGALCYAEL
;
A
#
# COMPACT_ATOMS: atom_id res chain seq x y z
N MET A 1 43.77 34.00 -10.69
CA MET A 1 43.38 33.75 -12.10
C MET A 1 42.75 32.36 -12.23
N PRO A 2 41.40 32.22 -12.33
CA PRO A 2 40.76 30.93 -12.58
C PRO A 2 40.23 30.83 -14.03
N ASP A 3 41.05 30.40 -14.99
CA ASP A 3 40.62 30.15 -16.39
C ASP A 3 41.46 29.04 -17.09
N LYS A 4 41.61 27.87 -16.46
CA LYS A 4 42.29 26.70 -17.08
C LYS A 4 41.41 25.47 -17.24
N VAL A 5 40.12 25.65 -17.56
CA VAL A 5 39.23 24.53 -17.88
C VAL A 5 39.36 24.15 -19.36
N ALA A 6 39.78 22.92 -19.65
CA ALA A 6 39.94 22.40 -21.01
C ALA A 6 38.60 22.39 -21.78
N PRO A 7 38.60 22.62 -23.10
CA PRO A 7 37.37 22.74 -23.90
C PRO A 7 36.49 21.48 -23.89
N ALA A 8 37.08 20.30 -23.66
CA ALA A 8 36.35 19.03 -23.53
C ALA A 8 35.51 18.94 -22.23
N GLU A 9 36.00 19.47 -21.10
CA GLU A 9 35.24 19.49 -19.83
C GLU A 9 34.07 20.48 -19.89
N ARG A 10 34.20 21.60 -20.61
CA ARG A 10 33.08 22.53 -20.84
C ARG A 10 31.93 21.85 -21.59
N GLN A 11 32.23 20.94 -22.52
CA GLN A 11 31.22 20.17 -23.25
C GLN A 11 30.51 19.16 -22.33
N ILE A 12 31.23 18.51 -21.41
CA ILE A 12 30.63 17.57 -20.45
C ILE A 12 29.78 18.31 -19.39
N LEU A 13 30.26 19.44 -18.85
CA LEU A 13 29.47 20.30 -17.95
C LEU A 13 28.22 20.86 -18.65
N SER A 14 28.36 21.30 -19.91
CA SER A 14 27.23 21.78 -20.72
C SER A 14 26.24 20.67 -21.05
N LYS A 15 26.72 19.46 -21.37
CA LYS A 15 25.89 18.29 -21.67
C LYS A 15 25.19 17.70 -20.43
N SER A 16 25.80 17.83 -19.24
CA SER A 16 25.18 17.47 -17.96
C SER A 16 24.06 18.43 -17.57
N ASN A 17 24.21 19.73 -17.85
CA ASN A 17 23.17 20.73 -17.58
C ASN A 17 21.97 20.60 -18.54
N ASN A 18 22.19 20.08 -19.76
CA ASN A 18 21.12 19.92 -20.75
C ASN A 18 20.38 18.57 -20.69
N LYS A 19 20.86 17.60 -19.89
CA LYS A 19 20.19 16.28 -19.71
C LYS A 19 19.30 16.17 -18.47
N SER A 20 19.18 17.23 -17.67
CA SER A 20 18.28 17.26 -16.51
C SER A 20 16.91 17.91 -16.82
N GLY A 21 16.65 18.25 -18.08
CA GLY A 21 15.36 18.79 -18.52
C GLY A 21 14.53 17.73 -19.22
N ASN A 22 13.49 17.23 -18.54
CA ASN A 22 12.40 16.44 -19.10
C ASN A 22 12.63 14.92 -19.25
N LEU A 23 13.06 14.25 -18.17
CA LEU A 23 12.54 12.89 -17.97
C LEU A 23 11.04 13.04 -17.68
N PRO A 24 10.14 12.38 -18.43
CA PRO A 24 8.72 12.45 -18.15
C PRO A 24 8.52 11.98 -16.71
N SER A 25 8.16 12.94 -15.84
CA SER A 25 7.69 12.65 -14.49
C SER A 25 6.57 11.63 -14.63
N VAL A 26 6.79 10.40 -14.14
CA VAL A 26 5.77 9.37 -14.11
C VAL A 26 4.68 9.87 -13.16
N LYS A 27 3.72 10.60 -13.73
CA LYS A 27 2.54 11.07 -13.03
C LYS A 27 1.51 9.96 -13.08
N LEU A 28 1.27 9.31 -11.95
CA LEU A 28 0.15 8.39 -11.81
C LEU A 28 -1.13 9.18 -12.07
N LYS A 29 -1.94 8.68 -13.00
CA LYS A 29 -3.30 9.19 -13.22
C LYS A 29 -4.05 8.95 -11.91
N LYS A 30 -4.54 10.02 -11.27
CA LYS A 30 -5.30 9.93 -10.01
C LYS A 30 -6.71 9.44 -10.29
N GLU A 31 -6.83 8.16 -10.65
CA GLU A 31 -8.10 7.49 -10.92
C GLU A 31 -8.24 6.28 -10.00
N LEU A 32 -8.20 6.55 -8.70
CA LEU A 32 -8.64 5.59 -7.69
C LEU A 32 -10.05 6.00 -7.29
N GLY A 33 -11.04 5.29 -7.83
CA GLY A 33 -12.42 5.44 -7.43
C GLY A 33 -12.70 4.76 -6.08
N LEU A 34 -13.92 4.94 -5.58
CA LEU A 34 -14.38 4.29 -4.35
C LEU A 34 -14.31 2.76 -4.47
N LEU A 35 -14.73 2.22 -5.61
CA LEU A 35 -14.71 0.77 -5.88
C LEU A 35 -13.29 0.23 -5.98
N ASP A 36 -12.36 0.96 -6.60
CA ASP A 36 -10.95 0.56 -6.69
C ASP A 36 -10.32 0.52 -5.30
N GLY A 37 -10.60 1.54 -4.46
CA GLY A 37 -10.17 1.57 -3.06
C GLY A 37 -10.72 0.38 -2.26
N VAL A 38 -12.03 0.12 -2.35
CA VAL A 38 -12.65 -1.02 -1.65
C VAL A 38 -12.07 -2.36 -2.12
N ALA A 39 -11.87 -2.54 -3.43
CA ALA A 39 -11.28 -3.77 -3.98
C ALA A 39 -9.85 -3.99 -3.47
N ILE A 40 -9.04 -2.93 -3.39
CA ILE A 40 -7.68 -2.99 -2.81
C ILE A 40 -7.75 -3.39 -1.33
N ILE A 41 -8.64 -2.76 -0.55
CA ILE A 41 -8.80 -3.05 0.88
C ILE A 41 -9.26 -4.49 1.11
N ILE A 42 -10.21 -5.00 0.33
CA ILE A 42 -10.62 -6.40 0.39
C ILE A 42 -9.45 -7.32 0.03
N GLY A 43 -8.68 -6.99 -1.00
CA GLY A 43 -7.52 -7.77 -1.44
C GLY A 43 -6.39 -7.86 -0.41
N VAL A 44 -6.17 -6.81 0.39
CA VAL A 44 -5.15 -6.84 1.45
C VAL A 44 -5.65 -7.51 2.73
N ILE A 45 -6.96 -7.45 3.04
CA ILE A 45 -7.55 -8.07 4.22
C ILE A 45 -7.71 -9.59 4.04
N VAL A 46 -8.15 -10.04 2.86
CA VAL A 46 -8.40 -11.46 2.57
C VAL A 46 -7.10 -12.16 2.19
N GLY A 47 -6.36 -12.62 3.21
CA GLY A 47 -5.11 -13.38 3.04
C GLY A 47 -5.24 -14.89 3.32
N ALA A 48 -4.10 -15.58 3.41
CA ALA A 48 -4.04 -17.02 3.73
C ALA A 48 -4.69 -17.40 5.07
N GLY A 49 -4.87 -16.42 5.96
CA GLY A 49 -5.53 -16.59 7.25
C GLY A 49 -6.95 -17.15 7.16
N ILE A 50 -7.72 -16.86 6.11
CA ILE A 50 -9.10 -17.39 5.98
C ILE A 50 -9.15 -18.92 5.86
N PHE A 51 -8.06 -19.55 5.39
CA PHE A 51 -7.98 -21.01 5.27
C PHE A 51 -7.50 -21.70 6.56
N VAL A 52 -6.75 -20.98 7.40
CA VAL A 52 -6.15 -21.52 8.64
C VAL A 52 -7.04 -21.22 9.85
N SER A 53 -7.59 -20.01 9.94
CA SER A 53 -8.33 -19.51 11.10
C SER A 53 -9.61 -20.30 11.42
N PRO A 54 -10.43 -20.79 10.46
CA PRO A 54 -11.65 -21.53 10.80
C PRO A 54 -11.39 -22.84 11.54
N LYS A 55 -10.37 -23.60 11.11
CA LYS A 55 -9.95 -24.83 11.81
C LYS A 55 -9.37 -24.54 13.19
N GLY A 56 -8.58 -23.46 13.31
CA GLY A 56 -8.01 -23.03 14.58
C GLY A 56 -9.09 -22.61 15.59
N VAL A 57 -10.02 -21.74 15.18
CA VAL A 57 -11.10 -21.26 16.04
C VAL A 57 -12.03 -22.40 16.43
N LEU A 58 -12.41 -23.28 15.49
CA LEU A 58 -13.29 -24.41 15.80
C LEU A 58 -12.65 -25.39 16.79
N LYS A 59 -11.35 -25.68 16.64
CA LYS A 59 -10.62 -26.59 17.54
C LYS A 59 -10.49 -26.03 18.96
N ASN A 60 -10.26 -24.72 19.10
CA ASN A 60 -10.13 -24.07 20.40
C ASN A 60 -11.48 -23.76 21.07
N SER A 61 -12.53 -23.56 20.27
CA SER A 61 -13.86 -23.19 20.76
C SER A 61 -14.73 -24.42 21.10
N GLY A 62 -14.41 -25.60 20.56
CA GLY A 62 -15.08 -26.88 20.87
C GLY A 62 -16.51 -27.02 20.31
N SER A 63 -17.15 -25.91 19.93
CA SER A 63 -18.47 -25.87 19.31
C SER A 63 -18.52 -24.86 18.16
N VAL A 64 -19.28 -25.20 17.11
CA VAL A 64 -19.47 -24.34 15.92
C VAL A 64 -20.14 -23.02 16.30
N GLY A 65 -21.08 -23.05 17.26
CA GLY A 65 -21.81 -21.85 17.68
C GLY A 65 -20.91 -20.80 18.33
N LEU A 66 -20.02 -21.23 19.23
CA LEU A 66 -19.05 -20.33 19.88
C LEU A 66 -17.99 -19.83 18.87
N ALA A 67 -17.58 -20.66 17.91
CA ALA A 67 -16.66 -20.27 16.85
C ALA A 67 -17.23 -19.14 15.98
N LEU A 68 -18.53 -19.19 15.65
CA LEU A 68 -19.21 -18.13 14.91
C LEU A 68 -19.30 -16.83 15.71
N ILE A 69 -19.57 -16.90 17.01
CA ILE A 69 -19.61 -15.72 17.89
C ILE A 69 -18.24 -15.05 17.94
N VAL A 70 -17.17 -15.82 18.12
CA VAL A 70 -15.79 -15.29 18.14
C VAL A 70 -15.44 -14.62 16.81
N TRP A 71 -15.85 -15.21 15.69
CA TRP A 71 -15.66 -14.63 14.37
C TRP A 71 -16.34 -13.26 14.27
N ILE A 72 -17.64 -13.20 14.60
CA ILE A 72 -18.42 -11.96 14.53
C ILE A 72 -17.85 -10.88 15.46
N PHE A 73 -17.48 -11.25 16.69
CA PHE A 73 -16.83 -10.31 17.63
C PHE A 73 -15.51 -9.77 17.09
N SER A 74 -14.66 -10.63 16.51
CA SER A 74 -13.42 -10.21 15.86
C SER A 74 -13.68 -9.25 14.71
N GLY A 75 -14.68 -9.54 13.86
CA GLY A 75 -15.07 -8.67 12.75
C GLY A 75 -15.56 -7.31 13.24
N LEU A 76 -16.36 -7.28 14.31
CA LEU A 76 -16.88 -6.06 14.90
C LEU A 76 -15.76 -5.20 15.52
N LEU A 77 -14.84 -5.82 16.27
CA LEU A 77 -13.65 -5.11 16.80
C LEU A 77 -12.83 -4.50 15.66
N SER A 78 -12.62 -5.26 14.58
CA SER A 78 -11.87 -4.78 13.41
C SER A 78 -12.59 -3.62 12.71
N LEU A 79 -13.92 -3.64 12.66
CA LEU A 79 -14.74 -2.56 12.09
C LEU A 79 -14.63 -1.28 12.92
N VAL A 80 -14.70 -1.39 14.26
CA VAL A 80 -14.54 -0.24 15.16
C VAL A 80 -13.14 0.37 15.01
N GLY A 81 -12.09 -0.46 14.91
CA GLY A 81 -10.74 0.01 14.64
C GLY A 81 -10.62 0.74 13.30
N ALA A 82 -11.27 0.22 12.25
CA ALA A 82 -11.30 0.86 10.94
C ALA A 82 -12.05 2.20 10.95
N LEU A 83 -13.18 2.30 11.68
CA LEU A 83 -13.93 3.55 11.88
C LEU A 83 -13.08 4.61 12.59
N CYS A 84 -12.38 4.22 13.66
CA CYS A 84 -11.48 5.14 14.35
C CYS A 84 -10.32 5.61 13.46
N TYR A 85 -9.75 4.71 12.64
CA TYR A 85 -8.72 5.09 11.66
C TYR A 85 -9.25 5.98 10.53
N ALA A 86 -10.53 5.83 10.17
CA ALA A 86 -11.17 6.68 9.17
C ALA A 86 -11.45 8.11 9.70
N GLU A 87 -11.61 8.28 11.01
CA GLU A 87 -11.75 9.60 11.64
C GLU A 87 -10.42 10.31 11.91
N LEU A 88 -9.34 9.56 12.16
CA LEU A 88 -8.01 10.10 12.49
C LEU A 88 -7.31 10.72 11.26
#